data_AF-A0A6M5YZZ7-F1
#
_entry.id   AF-A0A6M5YZZ7-F1
#
_cell.length_a   1.000
_cell.length_b   1.000
_cell.length_c   1.000
_cell.angle_alpha   90.00
_cell.angle_beta   90.00
_cell.angle_gamma   90.00
#
_symmetry.space_group_name_H-M   'P 1'
#
loop_
_entity.id
_entity.type
_entity.pdbx_description
1 polymer ?
#
loop_
_entity_poly.entity_id
_entity_poly.type
_entity_poly.pdbx_seq_one_letter_code
_entity_poly.pdbx_strand_id
1 'polypeptide(L)'
;MTADRALLFLFRVNAAVLLVAAPCALLPFAWMDAAHHRLGLGPLAGSPLVRYLTRSLSLLYAMHGAVLLTVTLDWVRYRPLAPVIAWLHIGFGCAMLVVALDSELPVWWAVGEGPSLVLYSSVQLVLYRRATRNGRDSQ
;
A
#
# COMPACT_ATOMS: atom_id res chain seq x y z
N MET A 1 -16.49 -14.85 9.13
CA MET A 1 -16.36 -13.38 9.25
C MET A 1 -17.37 -12.74 8.30
N THR A 2 -18.04 -11.65 8.71
CA THR A 2 -18.90 -10.88 7.78
C THR A 2 -18.04 -10.14 6.76
N ALA A 3 -18.58 -9.83 5.57
CA ALA A 3 -17.84 -9.10 4.53
C ALA A 3 -17.31 -7.75 5.03
N ASP A 4 -18.06 -7.08 5.90
CA ASP A 4 -17.64 -5.81 6.49
C ASP A 4 -16.45 -5.95 7.45
N ARG A 5 -16.46 -6.97 8.31
CA ARG A 5 -15.34 -7.26 9.21
C ARG A 5 -14.09 -7.69 8.44
N ALA A 6 -14.27 -8.43 7.34
CA ALA A 6 -13.15 -8.77 6.45
C ALA A 6 -12.56 -7.51 5.79
N LEU A 7 -13.41 -6.59 5.31
CA LEU A 7 -12.96 -5.32 4.74
C LEU A 7 -12.19 -4.47 5.76
N LEU A 8 -12.73 -4.29 6.97
CA LEU A 8 -12.06 -3.59 8.06
C LEU A 8 -10.70 -4.23 8.39
N PHE A 9 -10.64 -5.57 8.44
CA PHE A 9 -9.41 -6.29 8.70
C PHE A 9 -8.34 -5.99 7.64
N LEU A 10 -8.69 -6.02 6.35
CA LEU A 10 -7.76 -5.66 5.27
C LEU A 10 -7.24 -4.22 5.44
N PHE A 11 -8.11 -3.25 5.71
CA PHE A 11 -7.70 -1.87 5.95
C PHE A 11 -6.74 -1.73 7.14
N ARG A 12 -6.96 -2.47 8.23
CA ARG A 12 -6.06 -2.49 9.40
C ARG A 12 -4.70 -3.08 9.07
N VAL A 13 -4.67 -4.20 8.34
CA VAL A 13 -3.42 -4.81 7.89
C VAL A 13 -2.64 -3.84 7.00
N ASN A 14 -3.31 -3.17 6.06
CA ASN A 14 -2.67 -2.18 5.20
C ASN A 14 -2.11 -0.99 5.98
N ALA A 15 -2.90 -0.43 6.90
CA ALA A 15 -2.45 0.64 7.77
C ALA A 15 -1.21 0.22 8.58
N ALA A 16 -1.23 -0.98 9.16
CA ALA A 16 -0.11 -1.51 9.94
C ALA A 16 1.16 -1.68 9.08
N VAL A 17 1.05 -2.30 7.90
CA VAL A 17 2.19 -2.48 6.98
C VAL A 17 2.77 -1.13 6.56
N LEU A 18 1.93 -0.16 6.19
CA LEU A 18 2.37 1.17 5.78
C LEU A 18 3.05 1.94 6.92
N LEU A 19 2.56 1.80 8.16
CA LEU A 19 3.16 2.46 9.33
C LEU A 19 4.55 1.92 9.68
N VAL A 20 4.90 0.69 9.28
CA VAL A 20 6.28 0.17 9.39
C VAL A 20 7.26 1.01 8.57
N ALA A 21 6.80 1.76 7.56
CA ALA A 21 7.66 2.67 6.80
C ALA A 21 8.17 3.86 7.63
N ALA A 22 7.50 4.23 8.74
CA ALA A 22 7.89 5.36 9.58
C ALA A 22 9.32 5.19 10.16
N PRO A 23 9.65 4.09 10.86
CA PRO A 23 11.03 3.85 11.29
C PRO A 23 11.99 3.64 10.12
N CYS A 24 11.53 3.14 8.97
CA CYS A 24 12.37 2.93 7.79
C CYS A 24 12.98 4.22 7.24
N ALA A 25 12.30 5.37 7.40
CA ALA A 25 12.83 6.67 7.00
C ALA A 25 14.12 7.07 7.75
N LEU A 26 14.33 6.51 8.94
CA LEU A 26 15.48 6.79 9.81
C LEU A 26 16.59 5.75 9.69
N LEU A 27 16.37 4.66 8.94
CA LEU A 27 17.36 3.59 8.82
C LEU A 27 18.64 4.08 8.14
N PRO A 28 19.80 3.51 8.51
CA PRO A 28 21.06 3.79 7.85
C PRO A 28 20.97 3.46 6.35
N PHE A 29 21.50 4.34 5.50
CA PHE A 29 21.50 4.11 4.05
C PHE A 29 22.25 2.81 3.67
N ALA A 30 23.27 2.44 4.45
CA ALA A 30 24.00 1.19 4.27
C ALA A 30 23.11 -0.06 4.42
N TRP A 31 22.02 0.00 5.19
CA TRP A 31 21.09 -1.12 5.31
C TRP A 31 20.23 -1.26 4.05
N MET A 32 19.84 -0.13 3.43
CA MET A 32 19.11 -0.14 2.16
C MET A 32 19.99 -0.68 1.04
N ASP A 33 21.26 -0.26 1.00
CA ASP A 33 22.25 -0.74 0.03
C ASP A 33 22.54 -2.24 0.20
N ALA A 34 22.69 -2.71 1.46
CA ALA A 34 22.85 -4.14 1.75
C ALA A 34 21.62 -4.96 1.32
N ALA A 35 20.40 -4.42 1.46
CA ALA A 35 19.20 -5.07 0.97
C ALA A 35 19.18 -5.14 -0.57
N HIS A 36 19.56 -4.06 -1.24
CA HIS A 36 19.67 -3.99 -2.71
C HIS A 36 20.64 -5.06 -3.24
N HIS A 37 21.80 -5.21 -2.60
CA HIS A 37 22.76 -6.28 -2.89
C HIS A 37 22.20 -7.68 -2.67
N ARG A 38 21.53 -7.93 -1.53
CA ARG A 38 20.92 -9.24 -1.22
C ARG A 38 19.81 -9.64 -2.19
N LEU A 39 19.10 -8.66 -2.75
CA LEU A 39 18.03 -8.86 -3.72
C LEU A 39 18.56 -8.96 -5.16
N GLY A 40 19.87 -8.85 -5.37
CA GLY A 40 20.49 -8.94 -6.70
C GLY A 40 20.27 -7.70 -7.58
N LEU A 41 19.92 -6.56 -6.99
CA LEU A 41 19.64 -5.30 -7.70
C LEU A 41 20.90 -4.44 -7.91
N GLY A 42 22.05 -4.92 -7.46
CA GLY A 42 23.32 -4.19 -7.53
C GLY A 42 23.45 -3.09 -6.47
N PRO A 43 24.44 -2.19 -6.60
CA PRO A 43 24.66 -1.12 -5.64
C PRO A 43 23.59 -0.03 -5.73
N LEU A 44 23.12 0.45 -4.58
CA LEU A 44 22.19 1.56 -4.52
C LEU A 44 22.93 2.88 -4.75
N ALA A 45 22.45 3.70 -5.69
CA ALA A 45 23.08 4.98 -6.02
C ALA A 45 23.15 5.91 -4.79
N GLY A 46 24.36 6.25 -4.36
CA GLY A 46 24.60 7.03 -3.14
C GLY A 46 24.34 8.54 -3.24
N SER A 47 23.66 9.01 -4.28
CA SER A 47 23.46 10.43 -4.56
C SER A 47 22.54 11.11 -3.51
N PRO A 48 22.68 12.43 -3.28
CA PRO A 48 21.79 13.16 -2.37
C PRO A 48 20.30 13.00 -2.72
N LEU A 49 19.98 12.99 -4.02
CA LEU A 49 18.60 12.84 -4.49
C LEU A 49 18.01 11.48 -4.12
N VAL A 50 18.74 10.38 -4.33
CA VAL A 50 18.26 9.03 -4.00
C VAL A 50 18.06 8.88 -2.48
N ARG A 51 18.99 9.43 -1.68
CA ARG A 51 18.86 9.46 -0.21
C ARG A 51 17.65 10.26 0.27
N TYR A 52 17.33 11.35 -0.43
CA TYR A 52 16.14 12.15 -0.13
C TYR A 52 14.87 11.39 -0.51
N LEU A 53 14.78 10.89 -1.75
CA LEU A 53 13.59 10.22 -2.29
C LEU A 53 13.24 8.94 -1.53
N THR A 54 14.21 8.09 -1.19
CA THR A 54 13.96 6.86 -0.43
C THR A 54 13.37 7.13 0.95
N ARG A 55 13.83 8.19 1.63
CA ARG A 55 13.32 8.59 2.95
C ARG A 55 11.98 9.31 2.87
N SER A 56 11.83 10.25 1.93
CA SER A 56 10.56 10.97 1.76
C SER A 56 9.45 10.02 1.30
N LEU A 57 9.76 9.01 0.47
CA LEU A 57 8.83 7.95 0.10
C LEU A 57 8.41 7.11 1.31
N SER A 58 9.35 6.75 2.20
CA SER A 58 9.03 6.05 3.44
C SER A 58 8.08 6.87 4.33
N LEU A 59 8.32 8.18 4.45
CA LEU A 59 7.43 9.09 5.19
C LEU A 59 6.06 9.25 4.52
N LEU A 60 6.00 9.26 3.18
CA LEU A 60 4.75 9.31 2.44
C LEU A 60 3.90 8.05 2.70
N TYR A 61 4.51 6.88 2.69
CA TYR A 61 3.82 5.63 3.06
C TYR A 61 3.36 5.63 4.52
N ALA A 62 4.20 6.10 5.44
CA ALA A 62 3.81 6.24 6.84
C ALA A 62 2.63 7.20 7.03
N MET A 63 2.65 8.36 6.36
CA MET A 63 1.55 9.32 6.36
C MET A 63 0.25 8.69 5.84
N HIS A 64 0.32 7.96 4.72
CA HIS A 64 -0.83 7.23 4.18
C HIS A 64 -1.33 6.16 5.15
N GLY A 65 -0.42 5.42 5.78
CA GLY A 65 -0.73 4.44 6.83
C GLY A 65 -1.49 5.07 8.00
N ALA A 66 -1.10 6.27 8.45
CA ALA A 66 -1.79 7.00 9.51
C ALA A 66 -3.21 7.44 9.10
N VAL A 67 -3.39 7.87 7.85
CA VAL A 67 -4.73 8.17 7.30
C VAL A 67 -5.61 6.91 7.31
N LEU A 68 -5.09 5.78 6.82
CA LEU A 68 -5.85 4.52 6.83
C LEU A 68 -6.14 4.03 8.25
N LEU A 69 -5.19 4.16 9.18
CA LEU A 69 -5.40 3.83 10.58
C LEU A 69 -6.58 4.63 11.15
N THR A 70 -6.62 5.94 10.88
CA THR A 70 -7.70 6.83 11.32
C THR A 70 -9.06 6.38 10.79
N VAL A 71 -9.14 5.98 9.51
CA VAL A 71 -10.33 5.38 8.91
C VAL A 71 -10.75 4.11 9.65
N THR A 72 -9.79 3.30 10.12
CA THR A 72 -10.10 2.04 10.83
C THR A 72 -10.49 2.23 12.31
N LEU A 73 -10.10 3.35 12.92
CA LEU A 73 -10.42 3.68 14.31
C LEU A 73 -11.90 4.10 14.44
N ASP A 74 -12.40 4.87 13.48
CA ASP A 74 -13.83 5.23 13.38
C ASP A 74 -14.44 4.65 12.10
N TRP A 75 -14.42 3.31 12.03
CA TRP A 75 -14.82 2.57 10.83
C TRP A 75 -16.28 2.83 10.41
N VAL A 76 -17.20 2.91 11.37
CA VAL A 76 -18.64 3.10 11.05
C VAL A 76 -18.85 4.42 10.31
N ARG A 77 -18.17 5.48 10.74
CA ARG A 77 -18.24 6.80 10.12
C ARG A 77 -17.51 6.87 8.77
N TYR A 78 -16.32 6.28 8.68
CA TYR A 78 -15.45 6.44 7.51
C TYR A 78 -15.54 5.32 6.47
N ARG A 79 -16.27 4.25 6.75
CA ARG A 79 -16.51 3.14 5.79
C ARG A 79 -16.94 3.60 4.38
N PRO A 80 -17.77 4.65 4.20
CA PRO A 80 -18.10 5.14 2.85
C PRO A 80 -16.89 5.62 2.02
N LEU A 81 -15.75 5.91 2.64
CA LEU A 81 -14.50 6.25 1.96
C LEU A 81 -13.75 5.02 1.41
N ALA A 82 -14.07 3.81 1.87
CA ALA A 82 -13.41 2.58 1.44
C ALA A 82 -13.36 2.40 -0.10
N PRO A 83 -14.45 2.60 -0.87
CA PRO A 83 -14.38 2.49 -2.33
C PRO A 83 -13.52 3.57 -2.98
N VAL A 84 -13.49 4.80 -2.44
CA VAL A 84 -12.64 5.88 -2.96
C VAL A 84 -11.17 5.51 -2.77
N ILE A 85 -10.80 5.08 -1.56
CA ILE A 85 -9.45 4.63 -1.23
C ILE A 85 -9.03 3.46 -2.12
N ALA A 86 -9.91 2.47 -2.31
CA ALA A 86 -9.62 1.32 -3.16
C ALA A 86 -9.41 1.71 -4.63
N TRP A 87 -10.20 2.65 -5.17
CA TRP A 87 -9.97 3.16 -6.53
C TRP A 87 -8.67 3.94 -6.67
N LEU A 88 -8.31 4.76 -5.66
CA LEU A 88 -7.02 5.45 -5.64
C LEU A 88 -5.86 4.45 -5.62
N HIS A 89 -5.95 3.38 -4.84
CA HIS A 89 -4.94 2.31 -4.83
C HIS A 89 -4.86 1.55 -6.15
N ILE A 90 -5.99 1.30 -6.83
CA ILE A 90 -5.98 0.70 -8.17
C ILE A 90 -5.27 1.63 -9.16
N GLY A 91 -5.61 2.92 -9.17
CA GLY A 91 -4.94 3.90 -10.03
C GLY A 91 -3.45 4.00 -9.75
N PHE A 92 -3.06 4.04 -8.48
CA PHE A 92 -1.66 4.03 -8.07
C PHE A 92 -0.95 2.74 -8.48
N GLY A 93 -1.57 1.56 -8.30
CA GLY A 93 -0.99 0.27 -8.70
C GLY A 93 -0.79 0.18 -10.22
N CYS A 94 -1.72 0.69 -11.02
CA CYS A 94 -1.54 0.80 -12.48
C CYS A 94 -0.38 1.73 -12.86
N ALA A 95 -0.28 2.90 -12.20
CA ALA A 95 0.82 3.82 -12.44
C ALA A 95 2.18 3.22 -12.05
N MET A 96 2.24 2.52 -10.90
CA MET A 96 3.43 1.80 -10.47
C MET A 96 3.82 0.69 -11.44
N LEU A 97 2.86 -0.03 -12.03
CA LEU A 97 3.16 -1.01 -13.07
C LEU A 97 3.82 -0.35 -14.29
N VAL A 98 3.32 0.81 -14.74
CA VAL A 98 3.95 1.55 -15.85
C VAL A 98 5.38 1.94 -15.51
N VAL A 99 5.61 2.48 -14.30
CA VAL A 99 6.96 2.82 -13.81
C VAL A 99 7.85 1.58 -13.75
N ALA A 100 7.33 0.45 -13.27
CA ALA A 100 8.07 -0.81 -13.15
C ALA A 100 8.47 -1.39 -14.51
N LEU A 101 7.64 -1.20 -15.55
CA LEU A 101 7.95 -1.62 -16.92
C LEU A 101 8.98 -0.71 -17.61
N ASP A 102 9.03 0.56 -17.21
CA ASP A 102 10.02 1.54 -17.67
C ASP A 102 11.36 1.44 -16.92
N SER A 103 11.36 0.78 -15.76
CA SER A 103 12.57 0.55 -14.98
C SER A 103 13.18 -0.80 -15.32
N GLU A 104 14.51 -0.87 -15.35
CA GLU A 104 15.29 -2.10 -15.62
C GLU A 104 15.22 -3.11 -14.45
N LEU A 105 14.12 -3.10 -13.68
CA LEU A 105 13.91 -3.95 -12.51
C LEU A 105 13.45 -5.35 -12.92
N PRO A 106 13.72 -6.37 -12.09
CA PRO A 106 13.25 -7.73 -12.34
C PRO A 106 11.72 -7.85 -12.40
N VAL A 107 11.20 -8.76 -13.24
CA VAL A 107 9.76 -8.99 -13.41
C VAL A 107 9.05 -9.34 -12.08
N TRP A 108 9.71 -10.08 -11.20
CA TRP A 108 9.12 -10.41 -9.89
C TRP A 108 8.88 -9.17 -9.02
N TRP A 109 9.72 -8.13 -9.16
CA TRP A 109 9.53 -6.85 -8.49
C TRP A 109 8.32 -6.12 -9.05
N ALA A 110 8.24 -6.04 -10.38
CA ALA A 110 7.13 -5.39 -11.09
C ALA A 110 5.77 -6.02 -10.74
N VAL A 111 5.70 -7.36 -10.67
CA VAL A 111 4.49 -8.09 -10.27
C VAL A 111 4.17 -7.89 -8.79
N GLY A 112 5.21 -7.83 -7.94
CA GLY A 112 5.09 -7.64 -6.51
C GLY A 112 4.51 -6.29 -6.10
N GLU A 113 4.68 -5.24 -6.91
CA GLU A 113 4.20 -3.89 -6.60
C GLU A 113 2.81 -3.59 -7.19
N GLY A 114 2.73 -3.26 -8.48
CA GLY A 114 1.52 -2.70 -9.09
C GLY A 114 0.36 -3.69 -9.15
N PRO A 115 0.52 -4.87 -9.80
CA PRO A 115 -0.54 -5.84 -9.95
C PRO A 115 -1.06 -6.40 -8.62
N SER A 116 -0.18 -6.63 -7.65
CA SER A 116 -0.57 -7.12 -6.32
C SER A 116 -1.47 -6.10 -5.59
N LEU A 117 -1.14 -4.80 -5.70
CA LEU A 117 -1.96 -3.73 -5.13
C LEU A 117 -3.32 -3.60 -5.82
N VAL A 118 -3.36 -3.69 -7.16
CA VAL A 118 -4.62 -3.68 -7.92
C VAL A 118 -5.51 -4.84 -7.51
N LEU A 119 -4.95 -6.04 -7.38
CA LEU A 119 -5.69 -7.23 -6.92
C LEU A 119 -6.22 -7.02 -5.50
N TYR A 120 -5.37 -6.59 -4.58
CA TYR A 120 -5.72 -6.32 -3.19
C TYR A 120 -6.89 -5.31 -3.07
N SER A 121 -6.83 -4.20 -3.79
CA SER A 121 -7.86 -3.16 -3.76
C SER A 121 -9.14 -3.57 -4.49
N SER A 122 -9.04 -4.42 -5.52
CA SER A 122 -10.21 -5.02 -6.17
C SER A 122 -10.99 -5.92 -5.19
N VAL A 123 -10.29 -6.69 -4.36
CA VAL A 123 -10.92 -7.50 -3.29
C VAL A 123 -11.64 -6.60 -2.30
N GLN A 124 -11.07 -5.45 -1.92
CA GLN A 124 -11.74 -4.49 -1.04
C GLN A 124 -13.05 -3.97 -1.64
N LEU A 125 -13.07 -3.62 -2.93
CA LEU A 125 -14.30 -3.19 -3.62
C LEU A 125 -15.38 -4.28 -3.64
N VAL A 126 -14.98 -5.53 -3.89
CA VAL A 126 -15.90 -6.67 -3.86
C VAL A 126 -16.49 -6.86 -2.45
N LEU A 127 -15.66 -6.80 -1.41
CA LEU A 127 -16.11 -6.92 -0.02
C LEU A 127 -17.04 -5.77 0.38
N TYR A 128 -16.72 -4.54 -0.02
CA TYR A 128 -17.58 -3.38 0.20
C TYR A 128 -18.96 -3.58 -0.42
N ARG A 129 -19.03 -3.99 -1.69
CA ARG A 129 -20.27 -4.28 -2.41
C ARG A 129 -21.08 -5.41 -1.76
N ARG A 130 -20.42 -6.45 -1.25
CA ARG A 130 -21.09 -7.55 -0.52
C ARG A 130 -21.66 -7.06 0.81
N ALA A 131 -20.89 -6.27 1.55
CA ALA A 131 -21.31 -5.74 2.85
C ALA A 131 -22.49 -4.75 2.73
N THR A 132 -22.58 -3.99 1.64
CA THR A 132 -23.71 -3.07 1.40
C THR A 132 -24.98 -3.80 0.93
N ARG A 133 -24.86 -4.86 0.12
CA ARG A 133 -26.01 -5.68 -0.29
C ARG A 133 -26.69 -6.37 0.88
N ASN A 134 -25.92 -7.08 1.72
CA ASN A 134 -26.47 -7.81 2.87
C ASN A 134 -27.18 -6.89 3.89
N GLY A 135 -26.79 -5.61 3.97
CA GLY A 135 -27.45 -4.62 4.83
C GLY A 135 -28.80 -4.12 4.30
N ARG A 136 -29.05 -4.24 2.98
CA ARG A 136 -30.35 -3.89 2.37
C ARG A 136 -31.35 -5.03 2.44
N ASP A 137 -30.89 -6.28 2.41
CA ASP A 137 -31.75 -7.48 2.47
C ASP A 137 -32.23 -7.82 3.90
N SER A 138 -31.72 -7.11 4.91
CA SER A 138 -32.06 -7.30 6.34
C SER A 138 -33.02 -6.22 6.88
N GLN A 139 -33.49 -5.31 6.02
CA GLN A 139 -34.48 -4.26 6.32
C GLN A 139 -35.78 -4.54 5.55
#